data_AF-A0A8D2L8W3-F1
#
_entry.id   AF-A0A8D2L8W3-F1
#
_cell.length_a   1.000
_cell.length_b   1.000
_cell.length_c   1.000
_cell.angle_alpha   90.00
_cell.angle_beta   90.00
_cell.angle_gamma   90.00
#
_symmetry.space_group_name_H-M   'P 1'
#
loop_
_entity.id
_entity.type
_entity.pdbx_description
1 polymer ?
#
loop_
_entity_poly.entity_id
_entity_poly.type
_entity_poly.pdbx_seq_one_letter_code
_entity_poly.pdbx_strand_id
1 'polypeptide(L)'
;MAAAAAAAASSPVPAALPPFQFRPRHESPDWRRLSAVDVERVAAEVDVAALQEHLGHVTFCSAERERCPHCQGPADPLLLRLLRLAQLSLEYLLHSQDYLSAQLRAAQELLRAADAHRDLLAKDVARGAQEIRLLKEECKRRKKMIGTQQMMLQAGATYHQCQFCEKAFMNYSFLHSHLQRRHADESCLLSMYKKAQTDKLQEEINKLKEQLELTRSQLEAEQHAHIVKLSKEYEEHRSKEEEIRQLFHKWKEEEKEKLASELEKVKEMFMKEFKELTAKNTELETDCLRRIQSSIGAGTPDPKGSGQTMEMGRRQQGGVQCG
;
A
#
# COMPACT_ATOMS: atom_id res chain seq x y z
N MET A 1 4.48 31.01 -1.46
CA MET A 1 4.07 30.36 -0.19
C MET A 1 2.65 29.87 -0.37
N ALA A 2 2.28 28.60 -0.33
CA ALA A 2 2.97 27.37 0.06
C ALA A 2 2.55 26.26 -0.93
N ALA A 3 3.52 25.46 -1.37
CA ALA A 3 3.29 24.27 -2.17
C ALA A 3 2.82 23.15 -1.24
N ALA A 4 1.56 22.72 -1.38
CA ALA A 4 1.08 21.50 -0.78
C ALA A 4 1.62 20.33 -1.62
N ALA A 5 2.80 19.85 -1.25
CA ALA A 5 3.38 18.63 -1.80
C ALA A 5 2.43 17.47 -1.49
N ALA A 6 1.93 16.82 -2.53
CA ALA A 6 1.29 15.53 -2.45
C ALA A 6 2.33 14.53 -1.95
N ALA A 7 2.39 14.37 -0.62
CA ALA A 7 3.07 13.26 0.00
C ALA A 7 2.30 12.00 -0.38
N ALA A 8 2.79 11.34 -1.43
CA ALA A 8 2.47 9.95 -1.71
C ALA A 8 2.59 9.19 -0.38
N ALA A 9 1.50 8.57 0.05
CA ALA A 9 1.47 7.70 1.20
C ALA A 9 2.33 6.47 0.90
N SER A 10 3.65 6.60 1.06
CA SER A 10 4.51 5.48 1.38
C SER A 10 4.05 5.01 2.76
N SER A 11 3.21 3.98 2.78
CA SER A 11 2.89 3.26 4.01
C SER A 11 4.20 2.96 4.73
N PRO A 12 4.39 3.39 5.99
CA PRO A 12 5.53 2.94 6.77
C PRO A 12 5.44 1.41 6.81
N VAL A 13 6.46 0.76 6.25
CA VAL A 13 6.64 -0.68 6.39
C VAL A 13 6.65 -0.92 7.91
N PRO A 14 5.74 -1.76 8.44
CA PRO A 14 5.76 -2.09 9.86
C PRO A 14 7.16 -2.57 10.20
N ALA A 15 7.75 -2.04 11.27
CA ALA A 15 9.08 -2.43 11.72
C ALA A 15 9.16 -3.96 11.76
N ALA A 16 9.87 -4.54 10.78
CA ALA A 16 9.92 -5.98 10.64
C ALA A 16 10.70 -6.53 11.85
N LEU A 17 10.01 -7.32 12.67
CA LEU A 17 10.68 -8.03 13.76
C LEU A 17 11.77 -8.93 13.16
N PRO A 18 12.91 -9.08 13.86
CA PRO A 18 13.98 -9.95 13.40
C PRO A 18 13.46 -11.39 13.19
N PRO A 19 14.09 -12.14 12.27
CA PRO A 19 13.67 -13.51 11.98
C PRO A 19 13.73 -14.38 13.25
N PHE A 20 12.73 -15.25 13.41
CA PHE A 20 12.63 -16.13 14.56
C PHE A 20 13.78 -17.14 14.60
N GLN A 21 14.40 -17.26 15.77
CA GLN A 21 15.38 -18.30 16.04
C GLN A 21 15.24 -18.74 17.50
N PHE A 22 15.29 -20.06 17.72
CA PHE A 22 15.31 -20.61 19.06
C PHE A 22 16.59 -20.22 19.80
N ARG A 23 16.43 -19.76 21.04
CA ARG A 23 17.54 -19.39 21.91
C ARG A 23 18.19 -20.63 22.53
N PRO A 24 19.52 -20.65 22.67
CA PRO A 24 20.19 -21.73 23.37
C PRO A 24 19.89 -21.66 24.87
N ARG A 25 19.61 -22.81 25.50
CA ARG A 25 19.24 -22.91 26.92
C ARG A 25 20.42 -23.41 27.74
N HIS A 26 21.03 -22.54 28.53
CA HIS A 26 22.20 -22.89 29.35
C HIS A 26 21.92 -22.81 30.86
N GLU A 27 20.89 -22.07 31.26
CA GLU A 27 20.55 -21.81 32.66
C GLU A 27 19.84 -23.00 33.28
N SER A 28 20.28 -23.43 34.47
CA SER A 28 19.57 -24.47 35.23
C SER A 28 18.22 -23.95 35.74
N PRO A 29 17.23 -24.83 35.97
CA PRO A 29 15.93 -24.44 36.51
C PRO A 29 16.07 -23.83 37.92
N ASP A 30 15.38 -22.74 38.20
CA ASP A 30 15.27 -22.20 39.56
C ASP A 30 14.26 -23.03 40.36
N TRP A 31 14.74 -24.12 40.94
CA TRP A 31 13.92 -25.05 41.73
C TRP A 31 13.21 -24.39 42.91
N ARG A 32 13.79 -23.33 43.49
CA ARG A 32 13.17 -22.63 44.62
C ARG A 32 11.91 -21.91 44.16
N ARG A 33 12.01 -21.17 43.06
CA ARG A 33 10.85 -20.47 42.47
C ARG A 33 9.80 -21.46 42.00
N LEU A 34 10.20 -22.50 41.29
CA LEU A 34 9.28 -23.51 40.79
C LEU A 34 8.55 -24.26 41.92
N SER A 35 9.23 -24.54 43.04
CA SER A 35 8.60 -25.20 44.20
C SER A 35 7.59 -24.33 44.95
N ALA A 36 7.65 -23.00 44.79
CA ALA A 36 6.73 -22.07 45.44
C ALA A 36 5.39 -21.95 44.68
N VAL A 37 5.33 -22.46 43.44
CA VAL A 37 4.13 -22.40 42.61
C VAL A 37 3.23 -23.60 42.91
N ASP A 38 1.99 -23.31 43.32
CA ASP A 38 0.93 -24.30 43.40
C ASP A 38 0.26 -24.46 42.04
N VAL A 39 0.69 -25.49 41.29
CA VAL A 39 0.23 -25.75 39.92
C VAL A 39 -1.26 -26.09 39.86
N GLU A 40 -1.79 -26.80 40.86
CA GLU A 40 -3.20 -27.17 40.92
C GLU A 40 -4.08 -25.93 41.14
N ARG A 41 -3.66 -25.03 42.02
CA ARG A 41 -4.35 -23.74 42.20
C ARG A 41 -4.30 -22.89 40.94
N VAL A 42 -3.13 -22.77 40.29
CA VAL A 42 -2.98 -22.01 39.04
C VAL A 42 -3.92 -22.56 37.96
N ALA A 43 -4.07 -23.88 37.85
CA ALA A 43 -4.98 -24.51 36.91
C ALA A 43 -6.46 -24.30 37.26
N ALA A 44 -6.83 -24.44 38.55
CA ALA A 44 -8.21 -24.31 39.01
C ALA A 44 -8.73 -22.87 38.93
N GLU A 45 -7.87 -21.89 39.26
CA GLU A 45 -8.22 -20.47 39.32
C GLU A 45 -7.87 -19.72 38.03
N VAL A 46 -7.16 -20.36 37.10
CA VAL A 46 -6.64 -19.74 35.87
C VAL A 46 -5.81 -18.49 36.21
N ASP A 47 -4.90 -18.62 37.18
CA ASP A 47 -4.03 -17.53 37.63
C ASP A 47 -2.95 -17.23 36.58
N VAL A 48 -3.35 -16.46 35.56
CA VAL A 48 -2.48 -16.04 34.46
C VAL A 48 -1.31 -15.20 34.95
N ALA A 49 -1.48 -14.45 36.06
CA ALA A 49 -0.42 -13.60 36.59
C ALA A 49 0.72 -14.45 37.16
N ALA A 50 0.40 -15.46 37.98
CA ALA A 50 1.38 -16.42 38.48
C ALA A 50 2.05 -17.20 37.34
N LEU A 51 1.29 -17.62 36.32
CA LEU A 51 1.85 -18.30 35.15
C LEU A 51 2.83 -17.40 34.38
N GLN A 52 2.46 -16.13 34.17
CA GLN A 52 3.28 -15.16 33.42
C GLN A 52 4.61 -14.87 34.10
N GLU A 53 4.65 -14.81 35.43
CA GLU A 53 5.88 -14.63 36.21
C GLU A 53 6.90 -15.78 36.00
N HIS A 54 6.39 -17.00 35.81
CA HIS A 54 7.22 -18.20 35.68
C HIS A 54 7.50 -18.59 34.23
N LEU A 55 6.74 -18.05 33.28
CA LEU A 55 6.77 -18.41 31.86
C LEU A 55 8.18 -18.30 31.25
N GLY A 56 8.90 -17.22 31.53
CA GLY A 56 10.28 -17.05 31.06
C GLY A 56 11.23 -18.12 31.62
N HIS A 57 11.18 -18.33 32.94
CA HIS A 57 12.04 -19.29 33.63
C HIS A 57 11.82 -20.73 33.15
N VAL A 58 10.56 -21.15 32.93
CA VAL A 58 10.23 -22.48 32.42
C VAL A 58 10.61 -22.62 30.94
N THR A 59 10.36 -21.60 30.14
CA THR A 59 10.61 -21.64 28.70
C THR A 59 12.11 -21.73 28.42
N PHE A 60 12.95 -20.94 29.10
CA PHE A 60 14.36 -20.78 28.72
C PHE A 60 15.39 -21.59 29.55
N CYS A 61 14.97 -22.39 30.53
CA CYS A 61 15.88 -23.24 31.32
C CYS A 61 16.30 -24.56 30.64
N SER A 62 17.37 -25.19 31.12
CA SER A 62 17.87 -26.49 30.68
C SER A 62 17.82 -27.51 31.81
N ALA A 63 16.98 -28.54 31.66
CA ALA A 63 16.88 -29.65 32.61
C ALA A 63 17.83 -30.83 32.26
N GLU A 64 18.60 -30.74 31.17
CA GLU A 64 19.37 -31.87 30.61
C GLU A 64 20.47 -32.39 31.54
N ARG A 65 20.97 -31.54 32.45
CA ARG A 65 22.04 -31.87 33.39
C ARG A 65 21.54 -32.13 34.82
N GLU A 66 20.24 -32.05 35.03
CA GLU A 66 19.64 -32.20 36.36
C GLU A 66 19.61 -33.68 36.77
N ARG A 67 19.93 -33.93 38.04
CA ARG A 67 20.01 -35.27 38.63
C ARG A 67 18.99 -35.43 39.73
N CYS A 68 18.50 -36.66 39.90
CA CYS A 68 17.60 -36.99 40.99
C CYS A 68 18.28 -36.71 42.34
N PRO A 69 17.68 -35.88 43.23
CA PRO A 69 18.26 -35.59 44.54
C PRO A 69 18.45 -36.81 45.45
N HIS A 70 17.67 -37.88 45.24
CA HIS A 70 17.68 -39.07 46.09
C HIS A 70 18.65 -40.16 45.62
N CYS A 71 18.77 -40.38 44.30
CA CYS A 71 19.58 -41.48 43.75
C CYS A 71 20.71 -41.02 42.83
N GLN A 72 20.85 -39.71 42.58
CA GLN A 72 21.84 -39.11 41.67
C GLN A 72 21.76 -39.58 40.21
N GLY A 73 20.73 -40.36 39.86
CA GLY A 73 20.44 -40.82 38.52
C GLY A 73 20.03 -39.67 37.60
N PRO A 74 20.26 -39.80 36.27
CA PRO A 74 19.78 -38.82 35.30
C PRO A 74 18.25 -38.82 35.22
N ALA A 75 17.68 -37.69 34.78
CA ALA A 75 16.26 -37.64 34.46
C ALA A 75 15.91 -38.55 33.28
N ASP A 76 14.65 -39.02 33.23
CA ASP A 76 14.15 -39.86 32.14
C ASP A 76 14.30 -39.14 30.78
N PRO A 77 15.00 -39.73 29.81
CA PRO A 77 15.17 -39.14 28.48
C PRO A 77 13.86 -38.80 27.75
N LEU A 78 12.79 -39.56 27.96
CA LEU A 78 11.48 -39.27 27.34
C LEU A 78 10.82 -38.04 27.95
N LEU A 79 10.89 -37.88 29.28
CA LEU A 79 10.39 -36.69 29.96
C LEU A 79 11.20 -35.45 29.59
N LEU A 80 12.52 -35.57 29.44
CA LEU A 80 13.37 -34.48 28.95
C LEU A 80 13.02 -34.07 27.52
N ARG A 81 12.74 -35.03 26.63
CA ARG A 81 12.26 -34.74 25.27
C ARG A 81 10.90 -34.06 25.25
N LEU A 82 9.96 -34.53 26.08
CA LEU A 82 8.64 -33.92 26.22
C LEU A 82 8.76 -32.47 26.71
N LEU A 83 9.53 -32.23 27.78
CA LEU A 83 9.80 -30.90 28.30
C LEU A 83 10.46 -30.01 27.24
N ARG A 84 11.46 -30.55 26.51
CA ARG A 84 12.13 -29.80 25.45
C ARG A 84 11.16 -29.38 24.35
N LEU A 85 10.27 -30.28 23.93
CA LEU A 85 9.25 -29.98 22.93
C LEU A 85 8.25 -28.94 23.45
N ALA A 86 7.83 -29.05 24.71
CA ALA A 86 6.95 -28.07 25.35
C ALA A 86 7.61 -26.68 25.40
N GLN A 87 8.87 -26.59 25.81
CA GLN A 87 9.63 -25.33 25.83
C GLN A 87 9.80 -24.71 24.45
N LEU A 88 10.10 -25.49 23.42
CA LEU A 88 10.19 -24.98 22.03
C LEU A 88 8.83 -24.48 21.55
N SER A 89 7.75 -25.19 21.90
CA SER A 89 6.39 -24.78 21.59
C SER A 89 6.05 -23.45 22.28
N LEU A 90 6.37 -23.31 23.56
CA LEU A 90 6.17 -22.08 24.34
C LEU A 90 6.95 -20.90 23.78
N GLU A 91 8.22 -21.10 23.41
CA GLU A 91 9.05 -20.05 22.82
C GLU A 91 8.49 -19.56 21.47
N TYR A 92 8.01 -20.48 20.64
CA TYR A 92 7.36 -20.11 19.38
C TYR A 92 6.04 -19.37 19.60
N LEU A 93 5.25 -19.78 20.60
CA LEU A 93 4.01 -19.10 20.96
C LEU A 93 4.26 -17.69 21.51
N LEU A 94 5.29 -17.50 22.33
CA LEU A 94 5.73 -16.18 22.80
C LEU A 94 6.15 -15.29 21.63
N HIS A 95 6.97 -15.81 20.71
CA HIS A 95 7.34 -15.07 19.51
C HIS A 95 6.11 -14.70 18.66
N SER A 96 5.18 -15.64 18.48
CA SER A 96 3.93 -15.39 17.75
C SER A 96 3.08 -14.31 18.41
N GLN A 97 2.99 -14.30 19.75
CA GLN A 97 2.29 -13.26 20.50
C GLN A 97 2.94 -11.89 20.29
N ASP A 98 4.26 -11.79 20.41
CA ASP A 98 4.98 -10.53 20.19
C ASP A 98 4.81 -10.03 18.76
N TYR A 99 4.92 -10.95 17.78
CA TYR A 99 4.72 -10.65 16.37
C TYR A 99 3.32 -10.14 16.08
N LEU A 100 2.29 -10.85 16.51
CA LEU A 100 0.91 -10.44 16.32
C LEU A 100 0.61 -9.11 17.04
N SER A 101 1.18 -8.90 18.23
CA SER A 101 1.01 -7.65 18.98
C SER A 101 1.66 -6.47 18.27
N ALA A 102 2.86 -6.64 17.72
CA ALA A 102 3.55 -5.62 16.94
C ALA A 102 2.78 -5.29 15.65
N GLN A 103 2.32 -6.31 14.93
CA GLN A 103 1.52 -6.14 13.71
C GLN A 103 0.18 -5.44 13.99
N LEU A 104 -0.48 -5.79 15.10
CA LEU A 104 -1.71 -5.13 15.53
C LEU A 104 -1.49 -3.65 15.84
N ARG A 105 -0.42 -3.32 16.59
CA ARG A 105 -0.06 -1.92 16.88
C ARG A 105 0.21 -1.12 15.61
N ALA A 106 1.01 -1.66 14.70
CA ALA A 106 1.30 -1.02 13.41
C ALA A 106 0.03 -0.79 12.58
N ALA A 107 -0.85 -1.79 12.50
CA ALA A 107 -2.14 -1.65 11.81
C ALA A 107 -3.04 -0.58 12.46
N GLN A 108 -3.08 -0.51 13.79
CA GLN A 108 -3.83 0.52 14.52
C GLN A 108 -3.26 1.92 14.29
N GLU A 109 -1.94 2.07 14.21
CA GLU A 109 -1.29 3.35 13.90
C GLU A 109 -1.61 3.82 12.48
N LEU A 110 -1.54 2.91 11.51
CA LEU A 110 -1.95 3.20 10.12
C LEU A 110 -3.42 3.62 10.05
N LEU A 111 -4.31 2.94 10.77
CA LEU A 111 -5.72 3.29 10.83
C LEU A 111 -5.92 4.69 11.41
N ARG A 112 -5.26 5.01 12.54
CA ARG A 112 -5.34 6.35 13.15
C ARG A 112 -4.84 7.45 12.20
N ALA A 113 -3.76 7.20 11.46
CA ALA A 113 -3.24 8.13 10.47
C ALA A 113 -4.23 8.34 9.30
N ALA A 114 -4.84 7.25 8.82
CA ALA A 114 -5.85 7.31 7.77
C ALA A 114 -7.12 8.06 8.22
N ASP A 115 -7.58 7.84 9.45
CA ASP A 115 -8.71 8.57 10.04
C ASP A 115 -8.41 10.06 10.14
N ALA A 116 -7.23 10.44 10.63
CA ALA A 116 -6.82 11.85 10.70
C ALA A 116 -6.78 12.51 9.32
N HIS A 117 -6.28 11.79 8.31
CA HIS A 117 -6.27 12.27 6.93
C HIS A 117 -7.69 12.43 6.36
N ARG A 118 -8.58 11.46 6.59
CA ARG A 118 -10.00 11.55 6.21
C ARG A 118 -10.66 12.78 6.83
N ASP A 119 -10.40 13.05 8.09
CA ASP A 119 -10.99 14.18 8.80
C ASP A 119 -10.49 15.53 8.25
N LEU A 120 -9.23 15.61 7.80
CA LEU A 120 -8.70 16.78 7.08
C LEU A 120 -9.42 16.98 5.74
N LEU A 121 -9.54 15.93 4.94
CA LEU A 121 -10.26 15.99 3.66
C LEU A 121 -11.73 16.39 3.85
N ALA A 122 -12.39 15.88 4.90
CA ALA A 122 -13.77 16.25 5.21
C ALA A 122 -13.90 17.76 5.49
N LYS A 123 -12.93 18.36 6.19
CA LYS A 123 -12.89 19.82 6.43
C LYS A 123 -12.69 20.60 5.12
N ASP A 124 -11.82 20.13 4.23
CA ASP A 124 -11.60 20.78 2.93
C ASP A 124 -12.83 20.71 2.03
N VAL A 125 -13.51 19.55 2.00
CA VAL A 125 -14.79 19.39 1.29
C VAL A 125 -15.85 20.33 1.84
N ALA A 126 -15.97 20.43 3.17
CA ALA A 126 -16.92 21.34 3.81
C ALA A 126 -16.62 22.81 3.47
N ARG A 127 -15.33 23.19 3.46
CA ARG A 127 -14.89 24.54 3.05
C ARG A 127 -15.28 24.84 1.61
N GLY A 128 -14.95 23.94 0.68
CA GLY A 128 -15.30 24.09 -0.74
C GLY A 128 -16.81 24.17 -0.97
N ALA A 129 -17.61 23.37 -0.25
CA ALA A 129 -19.07 23.43 -0.32
C ALA A 129 -19.62 24.80 0.13
N GLN A 130 -19.04 25.37 1.19
CA GLN A 130 -19.41 26.70 1.66
C GLN A 130 -19.03 27.80 0.66
N GLU A 131 -17.84 27.73 0.05
CA GLU A 131 -17.43 28.68 -0.99
C GLU A 131 -18.36 28.63 -2.21
N ILE A 132 -18.70 27.43 -2.68
CA ILE A 132 -19.66 27.26 -3.78
C ILE A 132 -21.02 27.88 -3.42
N ARG A 133 -21.49 27.71 -2.19
CA ARG A 133 -22.74 28.31 -1.73
C ARG A 133 -22.68 29.84 -1.80
N LEU A 134 -21.63 30.44 -1.26
CA LEU A 134 -21.43 31.90 -1.28
C LEU A 134 -21.35 32.44 -2.71
N LEU A 135 -20.61 31.77 -3.59
CA LEU A 135 -20.53 32.13 -5.01
C LEU A 135 -21.89 32.03 -5.71
N LYS A 136 -22.69 31.00 -5.41
CA LYS A 136 -24.06 30.88 -5.95
C LYS A 136 -24.96 32.02 -5.50
N GLU A 137 -24.87 32.44 -4.23
CA GLU A 137 -25.62 33.57 -3.69
C GLU A 137 -25.21 34.89 -4.37
N GLU A 138 -23.90 35.10 -4.56
CA GLU A 138 -23.37 36.27 -5.27
C GLU A 138 -23.79 36.29 -6.75
N CYS A 139 -23.73 35.17 -7.45
CA CYS A 139 -24.22 35.04 -8.83
C CYS A 139 -25.71 35.38 -8.94
N LYS A 140 -26.54 34.91 -8.00
CA LYS A 140 -27.97 35.27 -7.93
C LYS A 140 -28.15 36.78 -7.72
N ARG A 141 -27.36 37.39 -6.85
CA ARG A 141 -27.41 38.85 -6.58
C ARG A 141 -27.04 39.65 -7.83
N ARG A 142 -25.95 39.30 -8.51
CA ARG A 142 -25.52 39.95 -9.77
C ARG A 142 -26.57 39.80 -10.87
N LYS A 143 -27.17 38.62 -11.02
CA LYS A 143 -28.24 38.38 -12.01
C LYS A 143 -29.45 39.29 -11.78
N LYS A 144 -29.86 39.50 -10.51
CA LYS A 144 -30.94 40.44 -10.17
C LYS A 144 -30.56 41.88 -10.53
N MET A 145 -29.34 42.32 -10.17
CA MET A 145 -28.85 43.67 -10.47
C MET A 145 -28.85 43.96 -11.97
N ILE A 146 -28.34 43.02 -12.78
CA ILE A 146 -28.34 43.14 -14.25
C ILE A 146 -29.77 43.22 -14.78
N GLY A 147 -30.69 42.38 -14.28
CA GLY A 147 -32.11 42.43 -14.66
C GLY A 147 -32.76 43.79 -14.37
N THR A 148 -32.49 44.37 -13.19
CA THR A 148 -32.98 45.71 -12.84
C THR A 148 -32.39 46.79 -13.75
N GLN A 149 -31.09 46.75 -14.03
CA GLN A 149 -30.45 47.69 -14.95
C GLN A 149 -31.03 47.60 -16.37
N GLN A 150 -31.26 46.39 -16.87
CA GLN A 150 -31.87 46.17 -18.18
C GLN A 150 -33.30 46.72 -18.25
N MET A 151 -34.10 46.54 -17.19
CA MET A 151 -35.44 47.13 -17.09
C MET A 151 -35.41 48.66 -17.11
N MET A 152 -34.47 49.30 -16.39
CA MET A 152 -34.34 50.77 -16.40
C MET A 152 -33.96 51.29 -17.79
N LEU A 153 -33.05 50.60 -18.50
CA LEU A 153 -32.69 50.96 -19.87
C LEU A 153 -33.87 50.83 -20.85
N GLN A 154 -34.73 49.82 -20.67
CA GLN A 154 -35.93 49.63 -21.49
C GLN A 154 -37.02 50.67 -21.19
N ALA A 155 -37.22 51.04 -19.92
CA ALA A 155 -38.22 52.04 -19.55
C ALA A 155 -37.92 53.44 -20.11
N GLY A 156 -36.63 53.81 -20.23
CA GLY A 156 -36.20 55.06 -20.84
C GLY A 156 -36.41 55.17 -22.36
N ALA A 157 -36.87 54.11 -23.03
CA ALA A 157 -37.00 54.03 -24.49
C ALA A 157 -38.43 54.31 -25.03
N THR A 158 -39.37 54.75 -24.19
CA THR A 158 -40.81 54.73 -24.54
C THR A 158 -41.35 55.98 -25.23
N TYR A 159 -40.60 57.08 -25.30
CA TYR A 159 -41.04 58.30 -26.00
C TYR A 159 -39.90 58.96 -26.77
N HIS A 160 -40.18 59.41 -27.99
CA HIS A 160 -39.20 60.06 -28.87
C HIS A 160 -39.40 61.58 -28.85
N GLN A 161 -38.63 62.28 -28.03
CA GLN A 161 -38.68 63.74 -27.92
C GLN A 161 -37.91 64.44 -29.05
N CYS A 162 -38.47 65.54 -29.56
CA CYS A 162 -37.78 66.44 -30.46
C CYS A 162 -36.69 67.21 -29.71
N GLN A 163 -35.51 67.35 -30.32
CA GLN A 163 -34.37 68.04 -29.70
C GLN A 163 -34.40 69.57 -29.94
N PHE A 164 -35.34 70.03 -30.76
CA PHE A 164 -35.44 71.42 -31.20
C PHE A 164 -36.76 72.09 -30.75
N CYS A 165 -37.68 71.32 -30.15
CA CYS A 165 -38.89 71.82 -29.50
C CYS A 165 -39.41 70.80 -28.47
N GLU A 166 -40.38 71.20 -27.64
CA GLU A 166 -40.86 70.38 -26.51
C GLU A 166 -41.81 69.21 -26.90
N LYS A 167 -41.92 68.89 -28.19
CA LYS A 167 -42.86 67.86 -28.67
C LYS A 167 -42.30 66.45 -28.50
N ALA A 168 -43.07 65.58 -27.85
CA ALA A 168 -42.79 64.15 -27.73
C ALA A 168 -43.70 63.33 -28.64
N PHE A 169 -43.14 62.29 -29.26
CA PHE A 169 -43.86 61.43 -30.21
C PHE A 169 -43.84 59.98 -29.74
N MET A 170 -44.96 59.29 -29.95
CA MET A 170 -45.14 57.88 -29.56
C MET A 170 -44.32 56.90 -30.43
N ASN A 171 -43.91 57.31 -31.63
CA ASN A 171 -43.12 56.48 -32.54
C ASN A 171 -42.08 57.35 -33.26
N TYR A 172 -40.89 56.80 -33.50
CA TYR A 172 -39.78 57.47 -34.16
C TYR A 172 -40.15 57.99 -35.55
N SER A 173 -41.03 57.29 -36.28
CA SER A 173 -41.53 57.72 -37.59
C SER A 173 -42.28 59.06 -37.55
N PHE A 174 -43.03 59.33 -36.48
CA PHE A 174 -43.73 60.61 -36.29
C PHE A 174 -42.76 61.73 -35.93
N LEU A 175 -41.76 61.45 -35.09
CA LEU A 175 -40.68 62.39 -34.80
C LEU A 175 -39.90 62.72 -36.09
N HIS A 176 -39.53 61.72 -36.89
CA HIS A 176 -38.83 61.91 -38.17
C HIS A 176 -39.63 62.79 -39.13
N SER A 177 -40.93 62.52 -39.28
CA SER A 177 -41.83 63.34 -40.11
C SER A 177 -42.01 64.77 -39.60
N HIS A 178 -41.85 64.98 -38.28
CA HIS A 178 -41.87 66.31 -37.67
C HIS A 178 -40.57 67.07 -37.92
N LEU A 179 -39.42 66.42 -37.71
CA LEU A 179 -38.09 66.97 -37.98
C LEU A 179 -37.97 67.40 -39.45
N GLN A 180 -38.42 66.57 -40.39
CA GLN A 180 -38.34 66.86 -41.82
C GLN A 180 -39.22 68.04 -42.28
N ARG A 181 -40.33 68.33 -41.58
CA ARG A 181 -41.27 69.40 -41.95
C ARG A 181 -41.03 70.72 -41.24
N ARG A 182 -40.48 70.69 -40.03
CA ARG A 182 -40.37 71.87 -39.14
C ARG A 182 -38.93 72.25 -38.82
N HIS A 183 -38.01 71.29 -38.92
CA HIS A 183 -36.60 71.46 -38.62
C HIS A 183 -35.76 70.93 -39.80
N ALA A 184 -36.19 71.15 -41.06
CA ALA A 184 -35.56 70.51 -42.23
C ALA A 184 -34.08 70.89 -42.38
N ASP A 185 -33.75 72.19 -42.25
CA ASP A 185 -32.38 72.69 -42.36
C ASP A 185 -31.52 72.32 -41.13
N GLU A 186 -32.07 72.46 -39.92
CA GLU A 186 -31.40 72.10 -38.66
C GLU A 186 -31.20 70.57 -38.54
N SER A 187 -32.17 69.78 -39.00
CA SER A 187 -32.11 68.33 -39.09
C SER A 187 -31.12 67.87 -40.15
N CYS A 188 -30.92 68.62 -41.24
CA CYS A 188 -29.92 68.29 -42.26
C CYS A 188 -28.50 68.47 -41.73
N LEU A 189 -28.21 69.60 -41.08
CA LEU A 189 -26.90 69.88 -40.47
C LEU A 189 -26.60 68.93 -39.30
N LEU A 190 -27.58 68.69 -38.42
CA LEU A 190 -27.42 67.73 -37.32
C LEU A 190 -27.33 66.29 -37.84
N SER A 191 -28.00 65.94 -38.93
CA SER A 191 -27.87 64.64 -39.62
C SER A 191 -26.45 64.43 -40.13
N MET A 192 -25.84 65.43 -40.77
CA MET A 192 -24.46 65.31 -41.25
C MET A 192 -23.46 65.16 -40.10
N TYR A 193 -23.62 65.92 -39.00
CA TYR A 193 -22.76 65.78 -37.82
C TYR A 193 -22.97 64.44 -37.10
N LYS A 194 -24.23 64.03 -36.88
CA LYS A 194 -24.57 62.73 -36.27
C LYS A 194 -24.07 61.58 -37.14
N LYS A 195 -24.17 61.68 -38.47
CA LYS A 195 -23.65 60.69 -39.41
C LYS A 195 -22.13 60.55 -39.29
N ALA A 196 -21.41 61.68 -39.27
CA ALA A 196 -19.97 61.67 -39.05
C ALA A 196 -19.58 61.11 -37.66
N GLN A 197 -20.38 61.38 -36.62
CA GLN A 197 -20.17 60.83 -35.28
C GLN A 197 -20.49 59.33 -35.22
N THR A 198 -21.54 58.86 -35.89
CA THR A 198 -21.88 57.43 -35.98
C THR A 198 -20.84 56.68 -36.79
N ASP A 199 -20.29 57.28 -37.85
CA ASP A 199 -19.22 56.67 -38.64
C ASP A 199 -17.95 56.51 -37.79
N LYS A 200 -17.60 57.51 -36.98
CA LYS A 200 -16.50 57.42 -35.99
C LYS A 200 -16.74 56.34 -34.93
N LEU A 201 -17.94 56.29 -34.35
CA LEU A 201 -18.29 55.25 -33.38
C LEU A 201 -18.30 53.86 -34.02
N GLN A 202 -18.69 53.75 -35.29
CA GLN A 202 -18.68 52.50 -36.03
C GLN A 202 -17.25 52.02 -36.30
N GLU A 203 -16.32 52.92 -36.60
CA GLU A 203 -14.89 52.62 -36.68
C GLU A 203 -14.32 52.15 -35.34
N GLU A 204 -14.68 52.80 -34.23
CA GLU A 204 -14.29 52.35 -32.89
C GLU A 204 -14.87 50.98 -32.55
N ILE A 205 -16.14 50.73 -32.87
CA ILE A 205 -16.77 49.41 -32.68
C ILE A 205 -16.03 48.35 -33.50
N ASN A 206 -15.63 48.67 -34.74
CA ASN A 206 -14.90 47.72 -35.59
C ASN A 206 -13.51 47.44 -35.00
N LYS A 207 -12.78 48.46 -34.55
CA LYS A 207 -11.49 48.29 -33.84
C LYS A 207 -11.63 47.46 -32.57
N LEU A 208 -12.67 47.71 -31.77
CA LEU A 208 -12.93 46.95 -30.55
C LEU A 208 -13.28 45.49 -30.85
N LYS A 209 -14.03 45.23 -31.93
CA LYS A 209 -14.31 43.86 -32.40
C LYS A 209 -13.04 43.14 -32.83
N GLU A 210 -12.19 43.78 -33.63
CA GLU A 210 -10.90 43.24 -34.05
C GLU A 210 -10.00 42.93 -32.85
N GLN A 211 -9.93 43.84 -31.86
CA GLN A 211 -9.18 43.61 -30.62
C GLN A 211 -9.75 42.46 -29.80
N LEU A 212 -11.09 42.34 -29.72
CA LEU A 212 -11.75 41.26 -29.01
C LEU A 212 -11.49 39.90 -29.69
N GLU A 213 -11.58 39.85 -31.02
CA GLU A 213 -11.29 38.66 -31.83
C GLU A 213 -9.83 38.21 -31.66
N LEU A 214 -8.89 39.17 -31.71
CA LEU A 214 -7.47 38.91 -31.46
C LEU A 214 -7.23 38.37 -30.04
N THR A 215 -7.79 39.02 -29.03
CA THR A 215 -7.63 38.61 -27.62
C THR A 215 -8.23 37.23 -27.39
N ARG A 216 -9.39 36.94 -28.00
CA ARG A 216 -10.02 35.63 -27.95
C ARG A 216 -9.14 34.56 -28.58
N SER A 217 -8.61 34.82 -29.77
CA SER A 217 -7.71 33.88 -30.46
C SER A 217 -6.44 33.60 -29.65
N GLN A 218 -5.86 34.62 -29.02
CA GLN A 218 -4.72 34.46 -28.12
C GLN A 218 -5.06 33.59 -26.91
N LEU A 219 -6.20 33.83 -26.27
CA LEU A 219 -6.64 33.04 -25.12
C LEU A 219 -6.92 31.58 -25.49
N GLU A 220 -7.54 31.32 -26.64
CA GLU A 220 -7.76 29.97 -27.16
C GLU A 220 -6.42 29.26 -27.46
N ALA A 221 -5.45 29.96 -28.04
CA ALA A 221 -4.11 29.42 -28.28
C ALA A 221 -3.36 29.10 -26.98
N GLU A 222 -3.44 29.98 -25.97
CA GLU A 222 -2.85 29.74 -24.64
C GLU A 222 -3.51 28.55 -23.94
N GLN A 223 -4.83 28.42 -24.00
CA GLN A 223 -5.57 27.27 -23.46
C GLN A 223 -5.15 25.97 -24.15
N HIS A 224 -5.07 25.95 -25.48
CA HIS A 224 -4.59 24.78 -26.22
C HIS A 224 -3.14 24.44 -25.88
N ALA A 225 -2.25 25.42 -25.80
CA ALA A 225 -0.86 25.21 -25.39
C ALA A 225 -0.76 24.64 -23.97
N HIS A 226 -1.60 25.11 -23.05
CA HIS A 226 -1.66 24.61 -21.69
C HIS A 226 -2.18 23.16 -21.62
N ILE A 227 -3.23 22.83 -22.37
CA ILE A 227 -3.76 21.46 -22.45
C ILE A 227 -2.71 20.50 -23.02
N VAL A 228 -2.00 20.89 -24.08
CA VAL A 228 -0.92 20.07 -24.67
C VAL A 228 0.22 19.86 -23.67
N LYS A 229 0.62 20.90 -22.92
CA LYS A 229 1.64 20.76 -21.87
C LYS A 229 1.21 19.77 -20.79
N LEU A 230 -0.01 19.90 -20.26
CA LEU A 230 -0.53 18.96 -19.25
C LEU A 230 -0.59 17.52 -19.77
N SER A 231 -1.04 17.32 -21.01
CA SER A 231 -1.07 15.99 -21.62
C SER A 231 0.33 15.38 -21.73
N LYS A 232 1.31 16.18 -22.16
CA LYS A 232 2.70 15.75 -22.27
C LYS A 232 3.32 15.41 -20.92
N GLU A 233 3.10 16.25 -19.90
CA GLU A 233 3.56 15.99 -18.53
C GLU A 233 2.96 14.70 -17.96
N TYR A 234 1.68 14.43 -18.25
CA TYR A 234 1.02 13.20 -17.85
C TYR A 234 1.62 11.96 -18.55
N GLU A 235 1.87 12.02 -19.86
CA GLU A 235 2.53 10.95 -20.61
C GLU A 235 3.96 10.68 -20.11
N GLU A 236 4.73 11.73 -19.82
CA GLU A 236 6.06 11.60 -19.23
C GLU A 236 6.02 10.97 -17.84
N HIS A 237 5.05 11.35 -16.99
CA HIS A 237 4.86 10.75 -15.68
C HIS A 237 4.49 9.26 -15.79
N ARG A 238 3.58 8.93 -16.72
CA ARG A 238 3.17 7.56 -17.03
C ARG A 238 4.35 6.69 -17.48
N SER A 239 5.19 7.22 -18.38
CA SER A 239 6.40 6.54 -18.86
C SER A 239 7.39 6.28 -17.72
N LYS A 240 7.65 7.27 -16.85
CA LYS A 240 8.53 7.10 -15.67
C LYS A 240 8.00 6.06 -14.70
N GLU A 241 6.69 6.04 -14.45
CA GLU A 241 6.07 5.01 -13.61
C GLU A 241 6.24 3.60 -14.21
N GLU A 242 6.07 3.47 -15.53
CA GLU A 242 6.26 2.20 -16.24
C GLU A 242 7.71 1.74 -16.20
N GLU A 243 8.68 2.63 -16.34
CA GLU A 243 10.10 2.32 -16.16
C GLU A 243 10.40 1.82 -14.74
N ILE A 244 9.88 2.49 -13.70
CA ILE A 244 10.05 2.05 -12.30
C ILE A 244 9.44 0.66 -12.10
N ARG A 245 8.24 0.41 -12.64
CA ARG A 245 7.60 -0.91 -12.58
C ARG A 245 8.46 -1.97 -13.25
N GLN A 246 9.02 -1.68 -14.43
CA GLN A 246 9.90 -2.62 -15.15
C GLN A 246 11.19 -2.90 -14.38
N LEU A 247 11.83 -1.87 -13.82
CA LEU A 247 13.03 -2.04 -12.98
C LEU A 247 12.74 -2.88 -11.74
N PHE A 248 11.60 -2.65 -11.09
CA PHE A 248 11.17 -3.45 -9.94
C PHE A 248 10.93 -4.92 -10.31
N HIS A 249 10.29 -5.17 -11.47
CA HIS A 249 10.11 -6.54 -11.96
C HIS A 249 11.43 -7.23 -12.28
N LYS A 250 12.37 -6.55 -12.94
CA LYS A 250 13.71 -7.09 -13.23
C LYS A 250 14.44 -7.46 -11.95
N TRP A 251 14.52 -6.53 -10.99
CA TRP A 251 15.16 -6.77 -9.70
C TRP A 251 14.53 -7.97 -8.96
N LYS A 252 13.19 -8.09 -8.99
CA LYS A 252 12.48 -9.20 -8.36
C LYS A 252 12.86 -10.55 -8.98
N GLU A 253 13.00 -10.63 -10.30
CA GLU A 253 13.41 -11.87 -10.97
C GLU A 253 14.89 -12.19 -10.70
N GLU A 254 15.77 -11.18 -10.72
CA GLU A 254 17.18 -11.34 -10.34
C GLU A 254 17.33 -11.88 -8.90
N GLU A 255 16.54 -11.39 -7.96
CA GLU A 255 16.60 -11.83 -6.56
C GLU A 255 16.07 -13.26 -6.38
N LYS A 256 15.02 -13.62 -7.12
CA LYS A 256 14.55 -15.02 -7.17
C LYS A 256 15.60 -15.95 -7.75
N GLU A 257 16.28 -15.55 -8.82
CA GLU A 257 17.33 -16.34 -9.46
C GLU A 257 18.52 -16.53 -8.51
N LYS A 258 18.94 -15.49 -7.80
CA LYS A 258 19.97 -15.60 -6.75
C LYS A 258 19.56 -16.61 -5.69
N LEU A 259 18.35 -16.50 -5.14
CA LEU A 259 17.87 -17.43 -4.12
C LEU A 259 17.83 -18.88 -4.64
N ALA A 260 17.37 -19.09 -5.88
CA ALA A 260 17.37 -20.39 -6.52
C ALA A 260 18.80 -20.95 -6.67
N SER A 261 19.76 -20.10 -7.05
CA SER A 261 21.17 -20.49 -7.17
C SER A 261 21.78 -20.87 -5.82
N GLU A 262 21.47 -20.14 -4.74
CA GLU A 262 21.93 -20.45 -3.38
C GLU A 262 21.29 -21.75 -2.86
N LEU A 263 20.00 -21.97 -3.14
CA LEU A 263 19.32 -23.23 -2.83
C LEU A 263 19.96 -24.43 -3.54
N GLU A 264 20.31 -24.29 -4.82
CA GLU A 264 20.96 -25.37 -5.55
C GLU A 264 22.36 -25.66 -5.00
N LYS A 265 23.15 -24.63 -4.65
CA LYS A 265 24.45 -24.82 -3.97
C LYS A 265 24.29 -25.59 -2.65
N VAL A 266 23.30 -25.22 -1.83
CA VAL A 266 23.01 -25.90 -0.57
C VAL A 266 22.60 -27.35 -0.82
N LYS A 267 21.74 -27.60 -1.81
CA LYS A 267 21.33 -28.95 -2.22
C LYS A 267 22.52 -29.78 -2.71
N GLU A 268 23.43 -29.21 -3.51
CA GLU A 268 24.66 -29.88 -3.92
C GLU A 268 25.56 -30.23 -2.74
N MET A 269 25.72 -29.32 -1.77
CA MET A 269 26.47 -29.58 -0.54
C MET A 269 25.85 -30.75 0.24
N PHE A 270 24.54 -30.74 0.47
CA PHE A 270 23.84 -31.84 1.14
C PHE A 270 23.98 -33.16 0.39
N MET A 271 23.87 -33.15 -0.94
CA MET A 271 24.02 -34.36 -1.75
C MET A 271 25.44 -34.92 -1.70
N LYS A 272 26.47 -34.08 -1.60
CA LYS A 272 27.86 -34.51 -1.40
C LYS A 272 28.04 -35.16 -0.03
N GLU A 273 27.61 -34.49 1.04
CA GLU A 273 27.67 -35.01 2.41
C GLU A 273 26.92 -36.34 2.55
N PHE A 274 25.72 -36.45 1.94
CA PHE A 274 24.94 -37.68 1.96
C PHE A 274 25.66 -38.85 1.26
N LYS A 275 26.30 -38.58 0.12
CA LYS A 275 27.11 -39.59 -0.60
C LYS A 275 28.32 -40.03 0.23
N GLU A 276 29.03 -39.09 0.84
CA GLU A 276 30.17 -39.40 1.71
C GLU A 276 29.75 -40.21 2.94
N LEU A 277 28.63 -39.85 3.57
CA LEU A 277 28.08 -40.58 4.71
C LEU A 277 27.65 -41.99 4.33
N THR A 278 27.00 -42.14 3.17
CA THR A 278 26.59 -43.45 2.65
C THR A 278 27.81 -44.32 2.37
N ALA A 279 28.85 -43.78 1.73
CA ALA A 279 30.10 -44.49 1.47
C ALA A 279 30.77 -44.96 2.78
N LYS A 280 30.92 -44.06 3.76
CA LYS A 280 31.45 -44.40 5.10
C LYS A 280 30.61 -45.47 5.79
N ASN A 281 29.28 -45.41 5.70
CA ASN A 281 28.40 -46.40 6.31
C ASN A 281 28.57 -47.78 5.63
N THR A 282 28.65 -47.83 4.30
CA THR A 282 28.92 -49.10 3.59
C THR A 282 30.31 -49.66 3.94
N GLU A 283 31.33 -48.80 4.08
CA GLU A 283 32.66 -49.21 4.51
C GLU A 283 32.62 -49.83 5.91
N LEU A 284 31.96 -49.16 6.86
CA LEU A 284 31.76 -49.66 8.22
C LEU A 284 30.98 -50.98 8.25
N GLU A 285 29.92 -51.12 7.45
CA GLU A 285 29.17 -52.37 7.30
C GLU A 285 30.06 -53.50 6.78
N THR A 286 30.86 -53.25 5.74
CA THR A 286 31.80 -54.26 5.19
C THR A 286 32.89 -54.65 6.19
N ASP A 287 33.45 -53.69 6.93
CA ASP A 287 34.44 -53.94 7.97
C ASP A 287 33.84 -54.73 9.14
N CYS A 288 32.60 -54.42 9.54
CA CYS A 288 31.88 -55.15 10.57
C CYS A 288 31.62 -56.60 10.15
N LEU A 289 31.15 -56.82 8.92
CA LEU A 289 30.96 -58.15 8.34
C LEU A 289 32.28 -58.94 8.28
N ARG A 290 33.39 -58.29 7.88
CA ARG A 290 34.73 -58.90 7.86
C ARG A 290 35.18 -59.34 9.24
N ARG A 291 34.95 -58.51 10.27
CA ARG A 291 35.26 -58.85 11.67
C ARG A 291 34.42 -60.04 12.16
N ILE A 292 33.12 -60.04 11.86
CA ILE A 292 32.22 -61.16 12.19
C ILE A 292 32.70 -62.45 11.52
N GLN A 293 33.02 -62.42 10.23
CA GLN A 293 33.56 -63.59 9.51
C GLN A 293 34.89 -64.08 10.10
N SER A 294 35.79 -63.18 10.49
CA SER A 294 37.04 -63.55 11.16
C SER A 294 36.82 -64.17 12.56
N SER A 295 35.78 -63.74 13.27
CA SER A 295 35.40 -64.30 14.58
C SER A 295 34.71 -65.67 14.46
N ILE A 296 33.94 -65.89 13.38
CA ILE A 296 33.32 -67.18 13.06
C ILE A 296 34.36 -68.18 12.53
N GLY A 297 35.37 -67.72 11.79
CA GLY A 297 36.49 -68.55 11.31
C GLY A 297 37.44 -69.04 12.42
N ALA A 298 37.33 -68.53 13.65
CA ALA A 298 38.09 -68.98 14.82
C ALA A 298 37.35 -70.03 15.67
N GLY A 299 36.12 -70.40 15.30
CA GLY A 299 35.34 -71.47 15.94
C GLY A 299 34.94 -72.53 14.92
N THR A 300 35.79 -73.54 14.73
CA THR A 300 35.39 -74.78 14.06
C THR A 300 34.31 -75.50 14.87
N PRO A 301 33.30 -76.06 14.17
CA PRO A 301 33.02 -77.46 14.41
C PRO A 301 33.01 -78.26 13.09
N ASP A 302 33.52 -79.49 13.21
CA ASP A 302 33.59 -80.52 12.17
C ASP A 302 32.25 -80.77 11.44
N PRO A 303 32.29 -81.17 10.14
CA PRO A 303 31.11 -81.45 9.36
C PRO A 303 30.69 -82.92 9.49
N LYS A 304 29.43 -83.17 9.88
CA LYS A 304 28.72 -84.41 9.51
C LYS A 304 27.26 -84.13 9.18
N GLY A 305 26.88 -84.51 7.96
CA GLY A 305 25.58 -85.12 7.72
C GLY A 305 24.51 -84.27 7.04
N SER A 306 24.39 -84.49 5.73
CA SER A 306 23.14 -84.69 4.96
C SER A 306 22.07 -83.59 4.90
N GLY A 307 21.75 -83.20 3.66
CA GLY A 307 20.36 -83.28 3.20
C GLY A 307 19.69 -81.99 2.76
N GLN A 308 19.35 -81.97 1.46
CA GLN A 308 18.19 -81.31 0.85
C GLN A 308 18.24 -79.81 0.54
N THR A 309 18.40 -79.56 -0.75
CA THR A 309 17.85 -78.45 -1.52
C THR A 309 16.34 -78.30 -1.29
N MET A 310 15.90 -77.12 -0.85
CA MET A 310 14.55 -76.62 -1.13
C MET A 310 14.62 -75.17 -1.61
N GLU A 311 14.14 -75.02 -2.84
CA GLU A 311 13.72 -73.82 -3.54
C GLU A 311 12.61 -73.08 -2.78
N MET A 312 12.68 -71.76 -2.65
CA MET A 312 11.52 -70.86 -2.55
C MET A 312 11.90 -69.38 -2.69
N GLY A 313 11.25 -68.71 -3.65
CA GLY A 313 10.62 -67.41 -3.40
C GLY A 313 11.37 -66.16 -3.82
N ARG A 314 11.37 -65.83 -5.12
CA ARG A 314 11.39 -64.41 -5.55
C ARG A 314 10.16 -63.71 -4.97
N ARG A 315 10.36 -62.68 -4.15
CA ARG A 315 9.37 -61.62 -3.94
C ARG A 315 9.89 -60.32 -4.54
N GLN A 316 9.16 -59.87 -5.55
CA GLN A 316 9.10 -58.49 -5.99
C GLN A 316 8.62 -57.58 -4.85
N GLN A 317 9.22 -56.40 -4.76
CA GLN A 317 8.66 -55.13 -4.29
C GLN A 317 9.71 -54.09 -4.73
N GLY A 318 9.43 -53.03 -5.46
CA GLY A 318 8.21 -52.27 -5.66
C GLY A 318 8.72 -50.82 -5.76
N GLY A 319 8.53 -50.19 -6.90
CA GLY A 319 9.04 -48.84 -7.16
C GLY A 319 8.46 -47.81 -6.20
N VAL A 320 9.24 -46.76 -5.94
CA VAL A 320 8.69 -45.45 -5.60
C VAL A 320 9.43 -44.42 -6.44
N GLN A 321 8.68 -43.88 -7.38
CA GLN A 321 8.99 -42.71 -8.19
C GLN A 321 8.54 -41.50 -7.35
N CYS A 322 9.45 -40.58 -7.02
CA CYS A 322 9.07 -39.28 -6.46
C CYS A 322 9.03 -38.26 -7.60
N GLY A 323 7.84 -37.70 -7.81
CA GLY A 323 7.64 -36.43 -8.51
C GLY A 323 7.79 -35.24 -7.58
#